data_AF-A0A7V5SQ50-F1
#
_entry.id   AF-A0A7V5SQ50-F1
#
_cell.length_a   1.000
_cell.length_b   1.000
_cell.length_c   1.000
_cell.angle_alpha   90.00
_cell.angle_beta   90.00
_cell.angle_gamma   90.00
#
_symmetry.space_group_name_H-M   'P 1'
#
loop_
_entity.id
_entity.type
_entity.pdbx_description
1 polymer ?
#
loop_
_entity_poly.entity_id
_entity_poly.type
_entity_poly.pdbx_seq_one_letter_code
_entity_poly.pdbx_strand_id
1 'polypeptide(L)'
;MALDIASIIIFLAMIIIYLVFLFYDALGREEPYGNYVYIVAIIPVSYLWYLITLPVNRTDFESFGVIGVWSILLILWYVSIIRDIILIKKKKKEIDDVALYLIIGVIIQLIACSVLPAPNVVPTMNYWITKFLFFYVPDFNIAISSQLIWLNIFRLFMTLIVITVIIPLVTDLKGTYVNLWVVIILTLIFSLPFGLICWIWIPEAWGALLFLVDVLFFIVLLMLTRGKDKKKNK
;
A
#
# COMPACT_ATOMS: atom_id res chain seq x y z
N MET A 1 14.80 -19.17 -21.08
CA MET A 1 15.27 -20.23 -20.16
C MET A 1 14.71 -19.85 -18.82
N ALA A 2 13.84 -20.69 -18.25
CA ALA A 2 13.15 -20.44 -16.99
C ALA A 2 14.14 -20.15 -15.84
N LEU A 3 13.66 -19.41 -14.83
CA LEU A 3 14.39 -19.06 -13.61
C LEU A 3 15.30 -20.19 -13.12
N ASP A 4 16.58 -19.87 -12.87
CA ASP A 4 17.52 -20.82 -12.29
C ASP A 4 17.01 -21.37 -10.94
N ILE A 5 17.25 -22.66 -10.70
CA ILE A 5 16.75 -23.37 -9.52
C ILE A 5 17.23 -22.69 -8.23
N ALA A 6 18.49 -22.20 -8.20
CA ALA A 6 19.01 -21.49 -7.05
C ALA A 6 18.23 -20.18 -6.79
N SER A 7 17.86 -19.46 -7.84
CA SER A 7 17.06 -18.23 -7.72
C SER A 7 15.66 -18.51 -7.17
N ILE A 8 15.03 -19.62 -7.58
CA ILE A 8 13.73 -20.05 -7.07
C ILE A 8 13.84 -20.43 -5.58
N ILE A 9 14.88 -21.17 -5.19
CA ILE A 9 15.10 -21.57 -3.79
C ILE A 9 15.26 -20.33 -2.90
N ILE A 10 16.05 -19.34 -3.33
CA ILE A 10 16.24 -18.10 -2.58
C ILE A 10 14.91 -17.35 -2.43
N PHE A 11 14.12 -17.23 -3.52
CA PHE A 11 12.82 -16.57 -3.46
C PHE A 11 11.86 -17.28 -2.49
N LEU A 12 11.79 -18.61 -2.55
CA LEU A 12 10.96 -19.40 -1.64
C LEU A 12 11.41 -19.25 -0.19
N ALA A 13 12.72 -19.21 0.07
CA ALA A 13 13.24 -18.96 1.41
C ALA A 13 12.80 -17.59 1.95
N MET A 14 12.83 -16.53 1.12
CA MET A 14 12.34 -15.20 1.51
C MET A 14 10.82 -15.19 1.78
N ILE A 15 10.03 -15.93 1.00
CA ILE A 15 8.60 -16.12 1.25
C ILE A 15 8.36 -16.86 2.57
N ILE A 16 9.14 -17.90 2.87
CA ILE A 16 9.06 -18.62 4.15
C ILE A 16 9.37 -17.68 5.32
N ILE A 17 10.40 -16.83 5.20
CA ILE A 17 10.69 -15.80 6.21
C ILE A 17 9.47 -14.90 6.40
N TYR A 18 8.88 -14.37 5.32
CA TYR A 18 7.64 -13.59 5.41
C TYR A 18 6.52 -14.36 6.12
N LEU A 19 6.30 -15.64 5.81
CA LEU A 19 5.26 -16.45 6.46
C LEU A 19 5.51 -16.66 7.96
N VAL A 20 6.77 -16.78 8.39
CA VAL A 20 7.12 -16.85 9.82
C VAL A 20 6.67 -15.57 10.54
N PHE A 21 6.91 -14.39 9.95
CA PHE A 21 6.43 -13.12 10.51
C PHE A 21 4.91 -12.98 10.40
N LEU A 22 4.30 -13.48 9.33
CA LEU A 22 2.86 -13.47 9.16
C LEU A 22 2.19 -14.27 10.28
N PHE A 23 2.67 -15.47 10.57
CA PHE A 23 2.08 -16.33 11.61
C PHE A 23 2.69 -16.14 13.00
N TYR A 24 3.58 -15.16 13.20
CA TYR A 24 4.26 -14.95 14.49
C TYR A 24 3.28 -14.82 15.66
N ASP A 25 2.24 -13.99 15.49
CA ASP A 25 1.20 -13.77 16.50
C ASP A 25 0.34 -15.03 16.74
N ALA A 26 0.19 -15.89 15.73
CA ALA A 26 -0.53 -17.16 15.84
C ALA A 26 0.24 -18.21 16.66
N LEU A 27 1.57 -18.07 16.78
CA LEU A 27 2.42 -18.93 17.62
C LEU A 27 2.32 -18.59 19.12
N GLY A 28 1.44 -17.66 19.51
CA GLY A 28 1.17 -17.35 20.92
C GLY A 28 2.25 -16.51 21.60
N ARG A 29 3.22 -15.98 20.85
CA ARG A 29 4.27 -15.11 21.39
C ARG A 29 3.71 -13.72 21.70
N GLU A 30 4.31 -13.04 22.68
CA GLU A 30 3.86 -11.73 23.16
C GLU A 30 4.60 -10.56 22.53
N GLU A 31 5.72 -10.82 21.86
CA GLU A 31 6.55 -9.78 21.26
C GLU A 31 5.87 -9.20 20.01
N PRO A 32 6.01 -7.89 19.74
CA PRO A 32 5.34 -7.21 18.64
C PRO A 32 5.94 -7.52 17.26
N TYR A 33 6.67 -8.63 17.11
CA TYR A 33 7.33 -8.98 15.85
C TYR A 33 6.34 -9.27 14.71
N GLY A 34 5.08 -9.61 15.01
CA GLY A 34 4.04 -9.74 14.00
C GLY A 34 3.81 -8.46 13.18
N ASN A 35 4.12 -7.28 13.73
CA ASN A 35 3.98 -6.00 13.04
C ASN A 35 5.07 -5.79 11.97
N TYR A 36 6.22 -6.44 12.10
CA TYR A 36 7.30 -6.30 11.12
C TYR A 36 6.98 -6.99 9.79
N VAL A 37 5.90 -7.76 9.70
CA VAL A 37 5.48 -8.45 8.48
C VAL A 37 5.35 -7.48 7.29
N TYR A 38 4.92 -6.24 7.53
CA TYR A 38 4.79 -5.20 6.49
C TYR A 38 6.13 -4.84 5.86
N ILE A 39 7.18 -4.79 6.69
CA ILE A 39 8.54 -4.51 6.26
C ILE A 39 9.14 -5.76 5.59
N VAL A 40 8.95 -6.92 6.20
CA VAL A 40 9.49 -8.19 5.69
C VAL A 40 8.90 -8.56 4.33
N ALA A 41 7.64 -8.19 4.03
CA ALA A 41 7.01 -8.40 2.72
C ALA A 41 7.78 -7.74 1.56
N ILE A 42 8.51 -6.66 1.82
CA ILE A 42 9.28 -5.93 0.81
C ILE A 42 10.45 -6.77 0.30
N ILE A 43 11.01 -7.66 1.13
CA ILE A 43 12.19 -8.45 0.80
C ILE A 43 11.94 -9.40 -0.38
N PRO A 44 10.98 -10.36 -0.30
CA PRO A 44 10.71 -11.27 -1.42
C PRO A 44 10.24 -10.50 -2.67
N VAL A 45 9.49 -9.41 -2.50
CA VAL A 45 9.01 -8.58 -3.61
C VAL A 45 10.15 -7.87 -4.32
N SER A 46 11.09 -7.28 -3.59
CA SER A 46 12.24 -6.59 -4.17
C SER A 46 13.15 -7.57 -4.92
N TYR A 47 13.31 -8.78 -4.38
CA TYR A 47 14.03 -9.84 -5.07
C TYR A 47 13.30 -10.32 -6.33
N LEU A 48 11.97 -10.46 -6.28
CA LEU A 48 11.17 -10.77 -7.46
C LEU A 48 11.31 -9.68 -8.54
N TRP A 49 11.29 -8.40 -8.16
CA TRP A 49 11.53 -7.28 -9.07
C TRP A 49 12.88 -7.40 -9.77
N TYR A 50 13.94 -7.72 -9.01
CA TYR A 50 15.26 -7.97 -9.58
C TYR A 50 15.22 -9.13 -10.60
N LEU A 51 14.61 -10.26 -10.25
CA LEU A 51 14.56 -11.45 -11.10
C LEU A 51 13.84 -11.20 -12.44
N ILE A 52 12.70 -10.50 -12.43
CA ILE A 52 11.93 -10.26 -13.65
C ILE A 52 12.58 -9.22 -14.58
N THR A 53 13.47 -8.39 -14.04
CA THR A 53 14.15 -7.34 -14.81
C THR A 53 15.51 -7.78 -15.38
N LEU A 54 15.97 -8.99 -15.02
CA LEU A 54 17.14 -9.61 -15.64
C LEU A 54 16.91 -9.86 -17.14
N PRO A 55 17.89 -9.53 -18.02
CA PRO A 55 17.73 -9.63 -19.47
C PRO A 55 17.21 -10.99 -19.97
N VAL A 56 17.64 -12.08 -19.31
CA VAL A 56 17.27 -13.47 -19.67
C VAL A 56 15.80 -13.77 -19.43
N ASN A 57 15.15 -13.05 -18.50
CA ASN A 57 13.79 -13.32 -18.05
C ASN A 57 12.75 -12.34 -18.62
N ARG A 58 13.18 -11.23 -19.23
CA ARG A 58 12.27 -10.11 -19.57
C ARG A 58 11.12 -10.50 -20.48
N THR A 59 11.38 -11.31 -21.49
CA THR A 59 10.35 -11.75 -22.45
C THR A 59 9.29 -12.61 -21.77
N ASP A 60 9.71 -13.46 -20.83
CA ASP A 60 8.82 -14.42 -20.17
C ASP A 60 7.91 -13.73 -19.15
N PHE A 61 8.36 -12.59 -18.60
CA PHE A 61 7.63 -11.80 -17.59
C PHE A 61 7.05 -10.49 -18.12
N GLU A 62 7.00 -10.26 -19.44
CA GLU A 62 6.50 -9.01 -20.00
C GLU A 62 5.04 -8.72 -19.62
N SER A 63 4.20 -9.76 -19.58
CA SER A 63 2.79 -9.66 -19.18
C SER A 63 2.60 -9.50 -17.67
N PHE A 64 3.63 -9.78 -16.87
CA PHE A 64 3.65 -9.61 -15.42
C PHE A 64 4.20 -8.24 -15.03
N GLY A 65 5.42 -7.93 -15.50
CA GLY A 65 6.09 -6.65 -15.33
C GLY A 65 6.26 -6.18 -13.89
N VAL A 66 6.68 -4.92 -13.75
CA VAL A 66 6.87 -4.30 -12.43
C VAL A 66 5.53 -4.05 -11.73
N ILE A 67 4.47 -3.79 -12.48
CA ILE A 67 3.12 -3.65 -11.91
C ILE A 67 2.66 -4.95 -11.23
N GLY A 68 2.98 -6.12 -11.80
CA GLY A 68 2.70 -7.42 -11.19
C GLY A 68 3.45 -7.61 -9.87
N VAL A 69 4.72 -7.19 -9.81
CA VAL A 69 5.51 -7.25 -8.58
C VAL A 69 4.90 -6.36 -7.49
N TRP A 70 4.52 -5.14 -7.84
CA TRP A 70 3.87 -4.22 -6.90
C TRP A 70 2.50 -4.73 -6.48
N SER A 71 1.74 -5.37 -7.37
CA SER A 71 0.50 -6.06 -7.02
C SER A 71 0.72 -7.16 -5.99
N ILE A 72 1.79 -7.95 -6.11
CA ILE A 72 2.14 -8.97 -5.10
C ILE A 72 2.42 -8.31 -3.75
N LEU A 73 3.15 -7.19 -3.71
CA LEU A 73 3.39 -6.45 -2.46
C LEU A 73 2.08 -6.02 -1.80
N LEU A 74 1.15 -5.45 -2.58
CA LEU A 74 -0.16 -5.05 -2.07
C LEU A 74 -0.96 -6.25 -1.58
N ILE A 75 -0.90 -7.39 -2.26
CA ILE A 75 -1.54 -8.63 -1.79
C ILE A 75 -0.95 -9.08 -0.45
N LEU A 76 0.38 -9.10 -0.30
CA LEU A 76 1.04 -9.48 0.95
C LEU A 76 0.68 -8.53 2.10
N TRP A 77 0.70 -7.22 1.85
CA TRP A 77 0.24 -6.23 2.82
C TRP A 77 -1.23 -6.39 3.18
N TYR A 78 -2.10 -6.64 2.21
CA TYR A 78 -3.52 -6.85 2.47
C TYR A 78 -3.78 -8.12 3.27
N VAL A 79 -3.09 -9.23 2.98
CA VAL A 79 -3.13 -10.45 3.79
C VAL A 79 -2.67 -10.18 5.22
N SER A 80 -1.62 -9.37 5.39
CA SER A 80 -1.13 -8.95 6.70
C SER A 80 -2.16 -8.13 7.48
N ILE A 81 -2.85 -7.20 6.80
CA ILE A 81 -3.96 -6.41 7.37
C ILE A 81 -5.13 -7.31 7.77
N ILE A 82 -5.57 -8.22 6.89
CA ILE A 82 -6.66 -9.16 7.21
C ILE A 82 -6.30 -9.99 8.44
N ARG A 83 -5.07 -10.52 8.47
CA ARG A 83 -4.56 -11.26 9.62
C ARG A 83 -4.69 -10.41 10.88
N ASP A 84 -4.21 -9.17 10.85
CA ASP A 84 -4.27 -8.30 12.02
C ASP A 84 -5.71 -8.02 12.44
N ILE A 85 -6.61 -7.69 11.53
CA ILE A 85 -8.04 -7.45 11.84
C ILE A 85 -8.71 -8.69 12.44
N ILE A 86 -8.42 -9.89 11.95
CA ILE A 86 -8.99 -11.14 12.46
C ILE A 86 -8.39 -11.49 13.83
N LEU A 87 -7.07 -11.33 14.02
CA LEU A 87 -6.37 -11.65 15.26
C LEU A 87 -6.51 -10.56 16.34
N ILE A 88 -6.85 -9.32 15.97
CA ILE A 88 -7.21 -8.20 16.86
C ILE A 88 -8.34 -8.61 17.82
N LYS A 89 -9.23 -9.53 17.42
CA LYS A 89 -10.29 -10.03 18.32
C LYS A 89 -9.75 -10.77 19.55
N LYS A 90 -8.48 -11.21 19.56
CA LYS A 90 -7.86 -11.94 20.69
C LYS A 90 -6.93 -11.09 21.56
N LYS A 91 -6.23 -10.12 20.97
CA LYS A 91 -5.33 -9.19 21.67
C LYS A 91 -5.68 -7.79 21.16
N LYS A 92 -5.92 -6.83 22.06
CA LYS A 92 -6.21 -5.41 21.74
C LYS A 92 -5.04 -4.76 21.00
N LYS A 93 -4.77 -5.18 19.77
CA LYS A 93 -3.77 -4.59 18.90
C LYS A 93 -4.40 -3.32 18.34
N GLU A 94 -3.76 -2.20 18.60
CA GLU A 94 -4.29 -0.89 18.21
C GLU A 94 -4.22 -0.78 16.70
N ILE A 95 -5.30 -0.34 16.07
CA ILE A 95 -5.34 -0.19 14.61
C ILE A 95 -4.32 0.87 14.15
N ASP A 96 -4.01 1.82 15.03
CA ASP A 96 -2.95 2.80 14.88
C ASP A 96 -1.58 2.15 14.67
N ASP A 97 -1.25 1.07 15.37
CA ASP A 97 -0.01 0.32 15.16
C ASP A 97 0.02 -0.32 13.76
N VAL A 98 -1.09 -0.91 13.33
CA VAL A 98 -1.20 -1.53 12.00
C VAL A 98 -0.97 -0.49 10.91
N ALA A 99 -1.64 0.67 11.03
CA ALA A 99 -1.46 1.78 10.10
C ALA A 99 -0.02 2.32 10.13
N LEU A 100 0.58 2.46 11.32
CA LEU A 100 1.95 2.94 11.50
C LEU A 100 2.97 2.04 10.81
N TYR A 101 2.92 0.71 11.04
CA TYR A 101 3.85 -0.22 10.42
C TYR A 101 3.65 -0.35 8.90
N LEU A 102 2.41 -0.22 8.42
CA LEU A 102 2.15 -0.13 6.99
C LEU A 102 2.78 1.14 6.39
N ILE A 103 2.64 2.31 7.03
CA ILE A 103 3.28 3.56 6.60
C ILE A 103 4.80 3.42 6.58
N ILE A 104 5.39 2.81 7.61
CA ILE A 104 6.83 2.52 7.63
C ILE A 104 7.22 1.61 6.45
N GLY A 105 6.44 0.56 6.17
CA GLY A 105 6.62 -0.30 5.01
C GLY A 105 6.57 0.49 3.69
N VAL A 106 5.61 1.39 3.53
CA VAL A 106 5.51 2.28 2.36
C VAL A 106 6.74 3.17 2.23
N ILE A 107 7.22 3.78 3.32
CA ILE A 107 8.43 4.62 3.31
C ILE A 107 9.65 3.81 2.88
N ILE A 108 9.84 2.62 3.45
CA ILE A 108 10.96 1.72 3.08
C ILE A 108 10.85 1.33 1.61
N GLN A 109 9.65 1.02 1.12
CA GLN A 109 9.42 0.73 -0.30
C GLN A 109 9.77 1.92 -1.18
N LEU A 110 9.39 3.15 -0.81
CA LEU A 110 9.74 4.37 -1.55
C LEU A 110 11.26 4.59 -1.60
N ILE A 111 11.98 4.29 -0.51
CA ILE A 111 13.45 4.32 -0.49
C ILE A 111 14.01 3.26 -1.44
N ALA A 112 13.51 2.02 -1.38
CA ALA A 112 13.91 0.95 -2.30
C ALA A 112 13.67 1.33 -3.76
N CYS A 113 12.52 1.94 -4.06
CA CYS A 113 12.19 2.48 -5.37
C CYS A 113 13.10 3.63 -5.80
N SER A 114 13.73 4.35 -4.89
CA SER A 114 14.68 5.42 -5.24
C SER A 114 16.08 4.88 -5.51
N VAL A 115 16.49 3.85 -4.75
CA VAL A 115 17.87 3.35 -4.73
C VAL A 115 18.09 2.19 -5.68
N LEU A 116 17.22 1.18 -5.72
CA LEU A 116 17.47 -0.06 -6.45
C LEU A 116 17.59 0.15 -7.97
N PRO A 117 16.67 0.88 -8.65
CA PRO A 117 16.74 1.07 -10.10
C PRO A 117 17.75 2.14 -10.52
N ALA A 118 18.47 2.74 -9.58
CA ALA A 118 19.46 3.75 -9.90
C ALA A 118 20.50 3.17 -10.87
N PRO A 119 20.89 3.90 -11.94
CA PRO A 119 21.78 3.39 -12.98
C PRO A 119 23.13 2.86 -12.46
N ASN A 120 23.59 3.36 -11.31
CA ASN A 120 24.85 2.98 -10.69
C ASN A 120 24.73 1.83 -9.67
N VAL A 121 23.52 1.32 -9.42
CA VAL A 121 23.23 0.31 -8.40
C VAL A 121 22.81 -1.01 -9.06
N VAL A 122 21.59 -1.07 -9.62
CA VAL A 122 21.12 -2.21 -10.41
C VAL A 122 20.45 -1.70 -11.70
N PRO A 123 21.25 -1.44 -12.77
CA PRO A 123 20.72 -0.86 -14.00
C PRO A 123 19.64 -1.72 -14.68
N THR A 124 19.65 -3.04 -14.44
CA THR A 124 18.63 -3.95 -14.99
C THR A 124 17.25 -3.64 -14.46
N MET A 125 17.11 -3.10 -13.25
CA MET A 125 15.81 -2.79 -12.63
C MET A 125 15.16 -1.52 -13.20
N ASN A 126 15.82 -0.81 -14.12
CA ASN A 126 15.30 0.39 -14.78
C ASN A 126 14.37 0.09 -15.98
N TYR A 127 13.74 -1.10 -16.00
CA TYR A 127 12.82 -1.52 -17.05
C TYR A 127 11.37 -1.52 -16.57
N TRP A 128 10.45 -1.14 -17.46
CA TRP A 128 9.00 -1.02 -17.20
C TRP A 128 8.63 -0.11 -16.02
N ILE A 129 9.48 0.88 -15.79
CA ILE A 129 9.29 1.92 -14.79
C ILE A 129 9.38 3.29 -15.43
N THR A 130 8.73 4.26 -14.79
CA THR A 130 8.82 5.67 -15.10
C THR A 130 9.40 6.43 -13.91
N LYS A 131 10.11 7.52 -14.19
CA LYS A 131 10.68 8.38 -13.15
C LYS A 131 9.66 9.45 -12.78
N PHE A 132 9.24 9.46 -11.53
CA PHE A 132 8.42 10.52 -10.95
C PHE A 132 9.22 11.22 -9.84
N LEU A 133 9.63 12.47 -10.09
CA LEU A 133 10.55 13.22 -9.22
C LEU A 133 11.86 12.43 -8.96
N PHE A 134 12.00 11.87 -7.76
CA PHE A 134 13.14 11.07 -7.32
C PHE A 134 12.84 9.56 -7.27
N PHE A 135 11.58 9.17 -7.44
CA PHE A 135 11.12 7.80 -7.30
C PHE A 135 10.99 7.14 -8.66
N TYR A 136 11.38 5.88 -8.72
CA TYR A 136 11.10 5.01 -9.86
C TYR A 136 9.84 4.20 -9.57
N VAL A 137 8.77 4.47 -10.32
CA VAL A 137 7.45 3.86 -10.12
C VAL A 137 7.06 3.04 -11.36
N PRO A 138 6.12 2.08 -11.26
CA PRO A 138 5.69 1.30 -12.41
C PRO A 138 5.14 2.22 -13.50
N ASP A 139 5.46 1.91 -14.76
CA ASP A 139 4.88 2.64 -15.87
C ASP A 139 3.44 2.18 -16.12
N PHE A 140 2.49 3.02 -15.69
CA PHE A 140 1.06 2.75 -15.87
C PHE A 140 0.63 2.78 -17.34
N ASN A 141 1.31 3.50 -18.22
CA ASN A 141 0.97 3.53 -19.65
C ASN A 141 1.30 2.21 -20.33
N ILE A 142 2.48 1.65 -20.02
CA ILE A 142 2.85 0.30 -20.48
C ILE A 142 1.87 -0.71 -19.90
N ALA A 143 1.55 -0.60 -18.61
CA ALA A 143 0.67 -1.54 -17.92
C ALA A 143 -0.74 -1.62 -18.51
N ILE A 144 -1.28 -0.51 -19.03
CA ILE A 144 -2.59 -0.48 -19.72
C ILE A 144 -2.60 -1.38 -20.95
N SER A 145 -1.47 -1.46 -21.68
CA SER A 145 -1.40 -2.15 -22.96
C SER A 145 -1.07 -3.65 -22.85
N SER A 146 -0.16 -4.03 -21.95
CA SER A 146 0.39 -5.40 -21.88
C SER A 146 0.17 -6.11 -20.55
N GLN A 147 -0.24 -5.41 -19.49
CA GLN A 147 -0.30 -5.94 -18.12
C GLN A 147 -1.66 -5.66 -17.44
N LEU A 148 -2.73 -5.57 -18.24
CA LEU A 148 -4.05 -5.11 -17.80
C LEU A 148 -4.62 -5.87 -16.59
N ILE A 149 -4.43 -7.19 -16.54
CA ILE A 149 -4.88 -8.02 -15.41
C ILE A 149 -4.19 -7.57 -14.12
N TRP A 150 -2.87 -7.42 -14.16
CA TRP A 150 -2.08 -7.00 -13.01
C TRP A 150 -2.32 -5.55 -12.62
N LEU A 151 -2.60 -4.67 -13.59
CA LEU A 151 -3.03 -3.30 -13.32
C LEU A 151 -4.38 -3.26 -12.56
N ASN A 152 -5.34 -4.11 -12.94
CA ASN A 152 -6.63 -4.19 -12.24
C ASN A 152 -6.50 -4.81 -10.85
N ILE A 153 -5.63 -5.81 -10.67
CA ILE A 153 -5.28 -6.35 -9.35
C ILE A 153 -4.66 -5.24 -8.49
N PHE A 154 -3.69 -4.50 -9.03
CA PHE A 154 -3.05 -3.38 -8.35
C PHE A 154 -4.08 -2.35 -7.87
N ARG A 155 -4.96 -1.92 -8.78
CA ARG A 155 -6.08 -1.01 -8.52
C ARG A 155 -6.96 -1.49 -7.37
N LEU A 156 -7.39 -2.76 -7.44
CA LEU A 156 -8.27 -3.35 -6.44
C LEU A 156 -7.61 -3.37 -5.05
N PHE A 157 -6.42 -3.93 -4.93
CA PHE A 157 -5.75 -4.06 -3.64
C PHE A 157 -5.32 -2.72 -3.06
N MET A 158 -4.91 -1.76 -3.90
CA MET A 158 -4.59 -0.41 -3.42
C MET A 158 -5.84 0.27 -2.82
N THR A 159 -6.98 0.20 -3.52
CA THR A 159 -8.25 0.71 -2.99
C THR A 159 -8.64 0.01 -1.69
N LEU A 160 -8.53 -1.31 -1.60
CA LEU A 160 -8.87 -2.08 -0.40
C LEU A 160 -7.99 -1.71 0.80
N ILE A 161 -6.68 -1.57 0.60
CA ILE A 161 -5.75 -1.17 1.66
C ILE A 161 -6.10 0.23 2.16
N VAL A 162 -6.28 1.19 1.27
CA VAL A 162 -6.62 2.57 1.65
C VAL A 162 -7.93 2.62 2.41
N ILE A 163 -8.98 1.95 1.93
CA ILE A 163 -10.27 1.90 2.64
C ILE A 163 -10.10 1.29 4.04
N THR A 164 -9.32 0.22 4.15
CA THR A 164 -9.14 -0.51 5.41
C THR A 164 -8.33 0.29 6.43
N VAL A 165 -7.43 1.17 5.98
CA VAL A 165 -6.73 2.13 6.85
C VAL A 165 -7.64 3.31 7.20
N ILE A 166 -8.33 3.90 6.22
CA ILE A 166 -9.12 5.12 6.44
C ILE A 166 -10.34 4.86 7.34
N ILE A 167 -11.06 3.75 7.16
CA ILE A 167 -12.31 3.50 7.92
C ILE A 167 -12.06 3.56 9.44
N PRO A 168 -11.10 2.81 10.02
CA PRO A 168 -10.79 2.89 11.45
C PRO A 168 -10.44 4.30 11.93
N LEU A 169 -9.53 4.98 11.23
CA LEU A 169 -9.11 6.34 11.57
C LEU A 169 -10.31 7.31 11.61
N VAL A 170 -11.25 7.16 10.67
CA VAL A 170 -12.46 7.99 10.60
C VAL A 170 -13.46 7.61 11.69
N THR A 171 -13.59 6.33 12.02
CA THR A 171 -14.50 5.89 13.09
C THR A 171 -14.04 6.35 14.47
N ASP A 172 -12.74 6.53 14.69
CA ASP A 172 -12.21 7.05 15.95
C ASP A 172 -12.57 8.52 16.18
N LEU A 173 -12.89 9.27 15.12
CA LEU A 173 -13.39 10.64 15.21
C LEU A 173 -14.88 10.72 15.58
N LYS A 174 -15.61 9.60 15.57
CA LYS A 174 -17.06 9.57 15.78
C LYS A 174 -17.43 10.11 17.16
N GLY A 175 -18.30 11.12 17.18
CA GLY A 175 -18.79 11.73 18.41
C GLY A 175 -17.80 12.66 19.11
N THR A 176 -16.61 12.87 18.55
CA THR A 176 -15.64 13.84 19.05
C THR A 176 -16.07 15.27 18.69
N TYR A 177 -15.75 16.23 19.56
CA TYR A 177 -16.01 17.65 19.30
C TYR A 177 -14.90 18.22 18.43
N VAL A 178 -15.23 18.45 17.16
CA VAL A 178 -14.26 18.90 16.16
C VAL A 178 -14.69 20.26 15.62
N ASN A 179 -13.76 21.21 15.56
CA ASN A 179 -14.02 22.49 14.90
C ASN A 179 -14.06 22.27 13.38
N LEU A 180 -14.91 23.02 12.65
CA LEU A 180 -15.01 22.95 11.20
C LEU A 180 -13.64 23.05 10.51
N TRP A 181 -12.76 23.92 11.00
CA TRP A 181 -11.39 24.05 10.49
C TRP A 181 -10.58 22.76 10.56
N VAL A 182 -10.75 21.98 11.64
CA VAL A 182 -10.07 20.69 11.79
C VAL A 182 -10.66 19.67 10.81
N VAL A 183 -11.98 19.68 10.57
CA VAL A 183 -12.61 18.82 9.55
C VAL A 183 -12.02 19.12 8.16
N ILE A 184 -11.88 20.40 7.80
CA ILE A 184 -11.28 20.82 6.53
C ILE A 184 -9.84 20.31 6.41
N ILE A 185 -9.03 20.48 7.46
CA ILE A 185 -7.63 20.00 7.48
C ILE A 185 -7.57 18.49 7.33
N LEU A 186 -8.44 17.75 8.02
CA LEU A 186 -8.51 16.29 7.90
C LEU A 186 -8.88 15.88 6.47
N THR A 187 -9.88 16.51 5.85
CA THR A 187 -10.23 16.27 4.45
C THR A 187 -9.03 16.51 3.53
N LEU A 188 -8.27 17.59 3.72
CA LEU A 188 -7.06 17.86 2.92
C LEU A 188 -5.94 16.85 3.17
N ILE A 189 -5.81 16.28 4.36
CA ILE A 189 -4.83 15.22 4.63
C ILE A 189 -5.23 13.92 3.92
N PHE A 190 -6.51 13.55 3.97
CA PHE A 190 -7.03 12.34 3.34
C PHE A 190 -7.23 12.47 1.82
N SER A 191 -7.20 13.68 1.25
CA SER A 191 -7.23 13.86 -0.20
C SER A 191 -5.98 13.28 -0.88
N LEU A 192 -4.84 13.19 -0.19
CA LEU A 192 -3.62 12.59 -0.74
C LEU A 192 -3.81 11.10 -1.12
N PRO A 193 -4.20 10.20 -0.21
CA PRO A 193 -4.44 8.80 -0.58
C PRO A 193 -5.62 8.63 -1.56
N PHE A 194 -6.67 9.47 -1.47
CA PHE A 194 -7.75 9.44 -2.46
C PHE A 194 -7.29 9.90 -3.84
N GLY A 195 -6.44 10.91 -3.92
CA GLY A 195 -5.87 11.42 -5.17
C GLY A 195 -5.05 10.35 -5.88
N LEU A 196 -4.26 9.58 -5.12
CA LEU A 196 -3.52 8.43 -5.64
C LEU A 196 -4.46 7.38 -6.25
N ILE A 197 -5.54 6.99 -5.54
CA ILE A 197 -6.54 6.06 -6.09
C ILE A 197 -7.15 6.63 -7.37
N CYS A 198 -7.60 7.88 -7.33
CA CYS A 198 -8.27 8.52 -8.47
C CYS A 198 -7.37 8.55 -9.70
N TRP A 199 -6.10 8.89 -9.51
CA TRP A 199 -5.10 8.92 -10.56
C TRP A 199 -4.83 7.54 -11.16
N ILE A 200 -4.74 6.49 -10.33
CA ILE A 200 -4.51 5.12 -10.81
C ILE A 200 -5.72 4.58 -11.59
N TRP A 201 -6.94 4.91 -11.17
CA TRP A 201 -8.18 4.42 -11.80
C TRP A 201 -8.51 5.17 -13.08
N ILE A 202 -8.54 6.51 -13.04
CA ILE A 202 -8.90 7.36 -14.19
C ILE A 202 -7.90 8.52 -14.29
N PRO A 203 -6.73 8.30 -14.92
CA PRO A 203 -5.68 9.32 -15.02
C PRO A 203 -6.12 10.61 -15.72
N GLU A 204 -7.08 10.56 -16.64
CA GLU A 204 -7.51 11.74 -17.42
C GLU A 204 -8.44 12.67 -16.63
N ALA A 205 -9.26 12.11 -15.73
CA ALA A 205 -10.27 12.84 -14.96
C ALA A 205 -10.03 12.78 -13.45
N TRP A 206 -8.80 12.45 -13.04
CA TRP A 206 -8.45 12.19 -11.64
C TRP A 206 -8.80 13.36 -10.72
N GLY A 207 -8.64 14.60 -11.18
CA GLY A 207 -8.96 15.79 -10.39
C GLY A 207 -10.45 15.96 -10.13
N ALA A 208 -11.31 15.67 -11.12
CA ALA A 208 -12.76 15.72 -10.96
C ALA A 208 -13.24 14.60 -10.03
N LEU A 209 -12.66 13.40 -10.17
CA LEU A 209 -12.97 12.26 -9.30
C LEU A 209 -12.51 12.53 -7.86
N LEU A 210 -11.32 13.09 -7.66
CA LEU A 210 -10.82 13.50 -6.35
C LEU A 210 -11.73 14.52 -5.69
N PHE A 211 -12.14 15.57 -6.43
CA PHE A 211 -13.06 16.57 -5.90
C PHE A 211 -14.38 15.94 -5.42
N LEU A 212 -14.95 15.02 -6.22
CA LEU A 212 -16.16 14.31 -5.85
C LEU A 212 -15.95 13.45 -4.58
N VAL A 213 -14.85 12.69 -4.51
CA VAL A 213 -14.52 11.85 -3.35
C VAL A 213 -14.28 12.69 -2.11
N ASP A 214 -13.55 13.81 -2.21
CA ASP A 214 -13.27 14.72 -1.10
C ASP A 214 -14.55 15.37 -0.57
N VAL A 215 -15.47 15.78 -1.44
CA VAL A 215 -16.78 16.32 -1.04
C VAL A 215 -17.59 15.26 -0.29
N LEU A 216 -17.67 14.03 -0.83
CA LEU A 216 -18.37 12.94 -0.16
C LEU A 216 -17.74 12.63 1.21
N PHE A 217 -16.41 12.58 1.26
CA PHE A 217 -15.66 12.33 2.49
C PHE A 217 -15.89 13.44 3.54
N PHE A 218 -15.88 14.71 3.11
CA PHE A 218 -16.18 15.85 3.96
C PHE A 218 -17.59 15.77 4.54
N ILE A 219 -18.60 15.41 3.72
CA ILE A 219 -19.98 15.18 4.19
C ILE A 219 -20.02 14.06 5.23
N VAL A 220 -19.31 12.95 5.01
CA VAL A 220 -19.21 11.84 5.98
C VAL A 220 -18.60 12.31 7.30
N LEU A 221 -17.52 13.09 7.26
CA LEU A 221 -16.90 13.63 8.48
C LEU A 221 -17.84 14.58 9.24
N LEU A 222 -18.59 15.43 8.55
CA LEU A 222 -19.60 16.29 9.17
C LEU A 222 -20.72 15.50 9.85
N MET A 223 -21.13 14.37 9.28
CA MET A 223 -22.13 13.49 9.89
C MET A 223 -21.61 12.75 11.13
N LEU A 224 -20.31 12.41 11.15
CA LEU A 224 -19.69 11.64 12.24
C LEU A 224 -19.24 12.51 13.42
N THR A 225 -18.80 13.75 13.16
CA THR A 225 -18.30 14.67 14.19
C THR A 225 -19.45 15.46 14.84
N ARG A 226 -19.31 15.79 16.13
CA ARG A 226 -20.30 16.63 16.82
C ARG A 226 -19.89 18.09 16.73
N GLY A 227 -20.83 18.93 16.28
CA GLY A 227 -20.69 20.38 16.37
C GLY A 227 -20.54 20.82 17.83
N LYS A 228 -19.71 21.84 18.07
CA LYS A 228 -19.60 22.47 19.39
C LYS A 228 -20.93 23.19 19.67
N ASP A 229 -21.81 22.60 20.48
CA ASP A 229 -22.99 23.30 20.96
C ASP A 229 -22.53 24.58 21.65
N LYS A 230 -22.87 25.73 21.07
CA LYS A 230 -22.72 27.01 21.75
C LYS A 230 -23.53 26.89 23.04
N LYS A 231 -22.85 26.83 24.18
CA LYS A 231 -23.46 27.06 25.50
C LYS A 231 -24.40 28.25 25.35
N LYS A 232 -25.70 28.00 25.51
CA LYS A 232 -26.67 29.06 25.79
C LYS A 232 -26.18 29.74 27.05
N ASN A 233 -25.51 30.88 26.89
CA ASN A 233 -25.28 31.79 28.00
C ASN A 233 -26.67 32.21 28.49
N LYS A 234 -27.01 31.75 29.70
CA LYS A 234 -28.09 32.32 30.50
C LYS A 234 -27.67 33.70 30.98
#